data_AF-A0A949X2X0-F1
#
_entry.id   AF-A0A949X2X0-F1
#
_cell.length_a   1.000
_cell.length_b   1.000
_cell.length_c   1.000
_cell.angle_alpha   90.00
_cell.angle_beta   90.00
_cell.angle_gamma   90.00
#
_symmetry.space_group_name_H-M   'P 1'
#
loop_
_entity.id
_entity.type
_entity.pdbx_description
1 polymer ?
#
loop_
_entity_poly.entity_id
_entity_poly.type
_entity_poly.pdbx_seq_one_letter_code
_entity_poly.pdbx_strand_id
1 'polypeptide(L)'
;MRSTSWAFTRLAIVVAVICVFSGFAAAYSVLTHEQIVDLLWNEQIQPMLLKRFPAATPEDLKKAHAFAYGGSLIQDMGYYPFGNKYFSDLSHYVRSGDFVQALIEQSSDLDEYAFALGALAHYSSDVCGHPTINRVVAITFPKLRDQFGNEVTYVDDPKEHIRTEFGFDMVQVAKNRYTSDVFLGIV
;
A
#
# COMPACT_ATOMS: atom_id res chain seq x y z
N MET A 1 47.59 -14.40 11.50
CA MET A 1 46.68 -13.92 10.43
C MET A 1 45.60 -14.96 10.06
N ARG A 2 44.75 -15.39 11.00
CA ARG A 2 43.62 -16.34 10.73
C ARG A 2 42.24 -15.82 11.18
N SER A 3 42.17 -14.60 11.70
CA SER A 3 40.97 -14.03 12.34
C SER A 3 40.03 -13.31 11.38
N THR A 4 40.50 -12.94 10.18
CA THR A 4 39.72 -12.10 9.25
C THR A 4 38.71 -12.91 8.45
N SER A 5 39.06 -14.13 8.00
CA SER A 5 38.18 -14.96 7.16
C SER A 5 36.87 -15.33 7.86
N TRP A 6 36.93 -15.67 9.16
CA TRP A 6 35.75 -16.02 9.95
C TRP A 6 34.80 -14.84 10.18
N ALA A 7 35.35 -13.63 10.30
CA ALA A 7 34.56 -12.41 10.40
C ALA A 7 33.84 -12.10 9.07
N PHE A 8 34.53 -12.27 7.94
CA PHE A 8 33.93 -12.11 6.61
C PHE A 8 32.83 -13.15 6.34
N THR A 9 33.05 -14.42 6.68
CA THR A 9 32.04 -15.47 6.50
C THR A 9 30.81 -15.23 7.38
N ARG A 10 31.00 -14.80 8.64
CA ARG A 10 29.88 -14.47 9.53
C ARG A 10 29.11 -13.24 9.04
N LEU A 11 29.79 -12.21 8.55
CA LEU A 11 29.16 -11.04 7.97
C LEU A 11 28.36 -11.40 6.71
N ALA A 12 28.92 -12.23 5.83
CA ALA A 12 28.23 -12.69 4.63
C ALA A 12 26.98 -13.53 4.94
N ILE A 13 27.03 -14.39 5.98
CA ILE A 13 25.87 -15.15 6.44
C ILE A 13 24.80 -14.24 7.03
N VAL A 14 25.19 -13.24 7.84
CA VAL A 14 24.24 -12.26 8.39
C VAL A 14 23.58 -11.45 7.28
N VAL A 15 24.34 -10.99 6.29
CA VAL A 15 23.80 -10.28 5.12
C VAL A 15 22.87 -11.19 4.31
N ALA A 16 23.24 -12.44 4.07
CA ALA A 16 22.40 -13.40 3.35
C ALA A 16 21.09 -13.70 4.10
N VAL A 17 21.14 -13.84 5.43
CA VAL A 17 19.95 -14.02 6.27
C VAL A 17 19.07 -12.76 6.21
N ILE A 18 19.64 -11.56 6.27
CA ILE A 18 18.87 -10.30 6.14
C ILE A 18 18.20 -10.22 4.75
N CYS A 19 18.88 -10.61 3.68
CA CYS A 19 18.30 -10.60 2.32
C CYS A 19 17.26 -11.69 2.07
N VAL A 20 17.35 -12.83 2.76
CA VAL A 20 16.39 -13.94 2.65
C VAL A 20 15.15 -13.69 3.52
N PHE A 21 15.31 -13.01 4.65
CA PHE A 21 14.24 -12.69 5.60
C PHE A 21 13.71 -11.25 5.51
N SER A 22 14.21 -10.44 4.57
CA SER A 22 13.53 -9.20 4.20
C SER A 22 12.24 -9.56 3.48
N GLY A 23 11.18 -9.79 4.25
CA GLY A 23 9.82 -9.77 3.74
C GLY A 23 9.62 -8.48 2.96
N PHE A 24 8.77 -8.52 1.93
CA PHE A 24 8.38 -7.33 1.21
C PHE A 24 7.79 -6.34 2.23
N ALA A 25 8.57 -5.33 2.61
CA ALA A 25 8.02 -4.13 3.22
C ALA A 25 7.28 -3.44 2.07
N ALA A 26 5.99 -3.75 1.94
CA ALA A 26 5.09 -2.88 1.20
C ALA A 26 5.14 -1.53 1.91
N ALA A 27 5.39 -0.50 1.13
CA ALA A 27 5.38 0.85 1.61
C ALA A 27 4.24 1.55 0.94
N TYR A 28 3.45 2.25 1.73
CA TYR A 28 2.10 2.63 1.34
C TYR A 28 2.18 4.00 0.70
N SER A 29 2.46 3.99 -0.59
CA SER A 29 2.24 5.11 -1.48
C SER A 29 1.24 4.67 -2.55
N VAL A 30 0.74 5.63 -3.33
CA VAL A 30 -0.36 5.44 -4.29
C VAL A 30 -0.20 4.20 -5.17
N LEU A 31 0.99 3.94 -5.74
CA LEU A 31 1.16 2.79 -6.64
C LEU A 31 1.15 1.46 -5.89
N THR A 32 1.61 1.45 -4.63
CA THR A 32 1.54 0.24 -3.81
C THR A 32 0.10 -0.11 -3.44
N HIS A 33 -0.80 0.86 -3.26
CA HIS A 33 -2.22 0.56 -3.05
C HIS A 33 -2.86 -0.10 -4.29
N GLU A 34 -2.58 0.40 -5.49
CA GLU A 34 -3.03 -0.25 -6.74
C GLU A 34 -2.43 -1.65 -6.89
N GLN A 35 -1.15 -1.83 -6.55
CA GLN A 35 -0.52 -3.16 -6.59
C GLN A 35 -1.15 -4.14 -5.62
N ILE A 36 -1.63 -3.68 -4.47
CA ILE A 36 -2.34 -4.53 -3.53
C ILE A 36 -3.68 -4.98 -4.12
N VAL A 37 -4.38 -4.11 -4.84
CA VAL A 37 -5.56 -4.53 -5.61
C VAL A 37 -5.19 -5.62 -6.61
N ASP A 38 -4.11 -5.47 -7.38
CA ASP A 38 -3.62 -6.49 -8.33
C ASP A 38 -3.35 -7.85 -7.65
N LEU A 39 -2.63 -7.82 -6.53
CA LEU A 39 -2.27 -9.02 -5.77
C LEU A 39 -3.50 -9.74 -5.21
N LEU A 40 -4.52 -8.98 -4.81
CA LEU A 40 -5.75 -9.51 -4.23
C LEU A 40 -6.82 -9.85 -5.29
N TRP A 41 -6.63 -9.42 -6.54
CA TRP A 41 -7.70 -9.44 -7.55
C TRP A 41 -8.29 -10.83 -7.76
N ASN A 42 -7.46 -11.79 -8.18
CA ASN A 42 -7.92 -13.13 -8.56
C ASN A 42 -8.38 -13.97 -7.37
N GLU A 43 -7.75 -13.81 -6.20
CA GLU A 43 -7.97 -14.67 -5.03
C GLU A 43 -9.05 -14.15 -4.08
N GLN A 44 -9.29 -12.83 -4.06
CA GLN A 44 -10.20 -12.20 -3.10
C GLN A 44 -11.22 -11.28 -3.76
N ILE A 45 -10.78 -10.25 -4.48
CA ILE A 45 -11.69 -9.18 -4.94
C ILE A 45 -12.67 -9.70 -6.00
N GLN A 46 -12.18 -10.30 -7.10
CA GLN A 46 -13.03 -10.84 -8.15
C GLN A 46 -14.00 -11.92 -7.63
N PRO A 47 -13.59 -12.90 -6.79
CA PRO A 47 -14.52 -13.83 -6.15
C PRO A 47 -15.63 -13.14 -5.34
N MET A 48 -15.32 -12.08 -4.59
CA MET A 48 -16.31 -11.32 -3.82
C MET A 48 -17.30 -10.58 -4.74
N LEU A 49 -16.80 -9.99 -5.82
CA LEU A 49 -17.64 -9.35 -6.84
C LEU A 49 -18.62 -10.36 -7.47
N LEU A 50 -18.12 -11.50 -7.95
CA LEU A 50 -18.94 -12.54 -8.59
C LEU A 50 -19.92 -13.21 -7.62
N LYS A 51 -19.58 -13.26 -6.32
CA LYS A 51 -20.50 -13.75 -5.29
C LYS A 51 -21.74 -12.85 -5.15
N ARG A 52 -21.58 -11.53 -5.27
CA ARG A 52 -22.68 -10.55 -5.16
C ARG A 52 -23.37 -10.30 -6.51
N PHE A 53 -22.60 -10.31 -7.60
CA PHE A 53 -23.05 -10.02 -8.96
C PHE A 53 -22.68 -11.18 -9.91
N PRO A 54 -23.39 -12.32 -9.83
CA PRO A 54 -23.01 -13.53 -10.56
C PRO A 54 -23.19 -13.44 -12.09
N ALA A 55 -23.86 -12.41 -12.58
CA ALA A 55 -24.07 -12.16 -14.00
C ALA A 55 -22.98 -11.25 -14.64
N ALA A 56 -22.01 -10.77 -13.85
CA ALA A 56 -20.95 -9.88 -14.34
C ALA A 56 -20.12 -10.56 -15.45
N THR A 57 -19.98 -9.87 -16.57
CA THR A 57 -19.16 -10.32 -17.70
C THR A 57 -17.67 -10.05 -17.46
N PRO A 58 -16.76 -10.67 -18.22
CA PRO A 58 -15.33 -10.34 -18.15
C PRO A 58 -15.06 -8.85 -18.38
N GLU A 59 -15.81 -8.20 -19.27
CA GLU A 59 -15.74 -6.78 -19.56
C GLU A 59 -16.20 -5.92 -18.37
N ASP A 60 -17.28 -6.33 -17.68
CA ASP A 60 -17.73 -5.68 -16.45
C ASP A 60 -16.67 -5.80 -15.35
N LEU A 61 -16.05 -6.97 -15.21
CA LEU A 61 -14.98 -7.19 -14.23
C LEU A 61 -13.73 -6.37 -14.54
N LYS A 62 -13.38 -6.19 -15.82
CA LYS A 62 -12.28 -5.30 -16.23
C LYS A 62 -12.57 -3.85 -15.81
N LYS A 63 -13.80 -3.39 -16.02
CA LYS A 63 -14.24 -2.06 -15.58
C LYS A 63 -14.21 -1.94 -14.05
N ALA A 64 -14.77 -2.91 -13.35
CA ALA A 64 -14.80 -2.97 -11.89
C ALA A 64 -13.39 -2.93 -11.29
N HIS A 65 -12.38 -3.51 -11.95
CA HIS A 65 -11.00 -3.43 -11.50
C HIS A 65 -10.48 -1.99 -11.44
N ALA A 66 -10.80 -1.17 -12.46
CA ALA A 66 -10.46 0.26 -12.44
C ALA A 66 -11.19 1.01 -11.31
N PHE A 67 -12.42 0.63 -10.96
CA PHE A 67 -13.10 1.16 -9.79
C PHE A 67 -12.41 0.76 -8.49
N ALA A 68 -11.93 -0.48 -8.38
CA ALA A 68 -11.14 -0.92 -7.24
C ALA A 68 -9.83 -0.13 -7.09
N TYR A 69 -9.14 0.21 -8.19
CA TYR A 69 -8.02 1.15 -8.13
C TYR A 69 -8.46 2.51 -7.58
N GLY A 70 -9.51 3.12 -8.16
CA GLY A 70 -10.02 4.40 -7.66
C GLY A 70 -10.38 4.36 -6.17
N GLY A 71 -10.97 3.25 -5.72
CA GLY A 71 -11.27 3.00 -4.32
C GLY A 71 -10.03 2.88 -3.44
N SER A 72 -8.97 2.24 -3.93
CA SER A 72 -7.71 2.10 -3.20
C SER A 72 -6.94 3.41 -3.02
N LEU A 73 -7.32 4.46 -3.75
CA LEU A 73 -6.66 5.77 -3.73
C LEU A 73 -7.48 6.84 -3.02
N ILE A 74 -8.74 6.59 -2.70
CA ILE A 74 -9.66 7.66 -2.26
C ILE A 74 -9.18 8.34 -0.97
N GLN A 75 -8.65 7.57 -0.03
CA GLN A 75 -8.17 8.11 1.24
C GLN A 75 -6.94 9.02 1.08
N ASP A 76 -6.06 8.76 0.11
CA ASP A 76 -4.83 9.54 -0.11
C ASP A 76 -5.02 10.76 -1.02
N MET A 77 -6.07 10.75 -1.85
CA MET A 77 -6.23 11.74 -2.91
C MET A 77 -6.33 13.19 -2.38
N GLY A 78 -6.75 13.38 -1.13
CA GLY A 78 -6.80 14.69 -0.49
C GLY A 78 -5.43 15.28 -0.14
N TYR A 79 -4.36 14.47 -0.10
CA TYR A 79 -2.98 14.93 0.10
C TYR A 79 -2.29 15.41 -1.20
N TYR A 80 -2.89 15.15 -2.37
CA TYR A 80 -2.38 15.60 -3.67
C TYR A 80 -2.82 17.04 -4.00
N PRO A 81 -2.14 17.74 -4.93
CA PRO A 81 -2.53 19.09 -5.34
C PRO A 81 -4.01 19.18 -5.71
N PHE A 82 -4.67 20.25 -5.25
CA PHE A 82 -6.12 20.49 -5.42
C PHE A 82 -7.04 19.52 -4.68
N GLY A 83 -6.49 18.57 -3.91
CA GLY A 83 -7.24 17.69 -3.02
C GLY A 83 -7.72 18.38 -1.73
N ASN A 84 -8.56 17.68 -0.98
CA ASN A 84 -9.02 18.12 0.33
C ASN A 84 -8.29 17.35 1.45
N LYS A 85 -7.24 17.95 2.02
CA LYS A 85 -6.47 17.35 3.12
C LYS A 85 -7.38 16.92 4.28
N TYR A 86 -8.40 17.72 4.61
CA TYR A 86 -9.29 17.42 5.72
C TYR A 86 -10.10 16.14 5.48
N PHE A 87 -10.50 15.87 4.24
CA PHE A 87 -11.13 14.60 3.89
C PHE A 87 -10.19 13.42 4.14
N SER A 88 -8.94 13.50 3.66
CA SER A 88 -7.93 12.46 3.88
C SER A 88 -7.63 12.24 5.35
N ASP A 89 -7.50 13.32 6.14
CA ASP A 89 -7.29 13.23 7.59
C ASP A 89 -8.45 12.46 8.26
N LEU A 90 -9.70 12.74 7.87
CA LEU A 90 -10.85 12.03 8.41
C LEU A 90 -10.88 10.56 8.00
N SER A 91 -10.67 10.26 6.71
CA SER A 91 -10.72 8.89 6.20
C SER A 91 -9.59 8.01 6.72
N HIS A 92 -8.47 8.61 7.11
CA HIS A 92 -7.33 7.90 7.69
C HIS A 92 -7.43 7.74 9.20
N TYR A 93 -7.84 8.78 9.93
CA TYR A 93 -7.65 8.85 11.37
C TYR A 93 -8.94 8.86 12.20
N VAL A 94 -10.12 9.06 11.59
CA VAL A 94 -11.39 9.20 12.32
C VAL A 94 -12.39 8.14 11.91
N ARG A 95 -12.49 7.08 12.72
CA ARG A 95 -13.42 5.95 12.47
C ARG A 95 -13.30 5.41 11.04
N SER A 96 -12.05 5.28 10.56
CA SER A 96 -11.73 4.88 9.19
C SER A 96 -12.35 3.53 8.78
N GLY A 97 -12.50 2.59 9.72
CA GLY A 97 -13.25 1.35 9.50
C GLY A 97 -14.74 1.57 9.20
N ASP A 98 -15.40 2.53 9.88
CA ASP A 98 -16.81 2.83 9.64
C ASP A 98 -17.03 3.48 8.27
N PHE A 99 -16.06 4.28 7.80
CA PHE A 99 -16.07 4.82 6.44
C PHE A 99 -16.06 3.70 5.39
N VAL A 100 -15.13 2.74 5.52
CA VAL A 100 -15.06 1.58 4.62
C VAL A 100 -16.31 0.71 4.71
N GLN A 101 -16.81 0.45 5.93
CA GLN A 101 -18.03 -0.31 6.14
C GLN A 101 -19.23 0.36 5.45
N ALA A 102 -19.36 1.68 5.58
CA ALA A 102 -20.42 2.43 4.92
C ALA A 102 -20.34 2.31 3.38
N LEU A 103 -19.14 2.37 2.79
CA LEU A 103 -18.97 2.16 1.35
C LEU A 103 -19.46 0.77 0.90
N ILE A 104 -19.11 -0.28 1.66
CA ILE A 104 -19.50 -1.67 1.36
C ILE A 104 -21.01 -1.89 1.50
N GLU A 105 -21.60 -1.33 2.56
CA GLU A 105 -23.02 -1.47 2.85
C GLU A 105 -23.89 -0.69 1.86
N GLN A 106 -23.42 0.48 1.40
CA GLN A 106 -24.18 1.38 0.53
C GLN A 106 -23.91 1.18 -0.96
N SER A 107 -22.87 0.43 -1.35
CA SER A 107 -22.62 0.10 -2.76
C SER A 107 -23.83 -0.62 -3.35
N SER A 108 -24.36 -0.10 -4.46
CA SER A 108 -25.59 -0.57 -5.10
C SER A 108 -25.33 -1.41 -6.35
N ASP A 109 -24.18 -1.25 -6.98
CA ASP A 109 -23.78 -1.98 -8.18
C ASP A 109 -22.36 -2.56 -8.10
N LEU A 110 -21.96 -3.24 -9.18
CA LEU A 110 -20.66 -3.92 -9.28
C LEU A 110 -19.48 -2.95 -9.12
N ASP A 111 -19.57 -1.77 -9.73
CA ASP A 111 -18.50 -0.80 -9.78
C ASP A 111 -18.34 -0.10 -8.43
N GLU A 112 -19.45 0.32 -7.82
CA GLU A 112 -19.45 0.87 -6.46
C GLU A 112 -18.94 -0.14 -5.43
N TYR A 113 -19.30 -1.43 -5.59
CA TYR A 113 -18.81 -2.47 -4.69
C TYR A 113 -17.33 -2.73 -4.89
N ALA A 114 -16.84 -2.72 -6.13
CA ALA A 114 -15.42 -2.82 -6.42
C ALA A 114 -14.62 -1.64 -5.85
N PHE A 115 -15.15 -0.42 -5.98
CA PHE A 115 -14.59 0.78 -5.35
C PHE A 115 -14.51 0.61 -3.81
N ALA A 116 -15.58 0.12 -3.18
CA ALA A 116 -15.60 -0.14 -1.75
C ALA A 116 -14.55 -1.19 -1.33
N LEU A 117 -14.36 -2.26 -2.12
CA LEU A 117 -13.33 -3.27 -1.88
C LEU A 117 -11.91 -2.71 -2.07
N GLY A 118 -11.71 -1.79 -3.01
CA GLY A 118 -10.48 -1.02 -3.15
C GLY A 118 -10.17 -0.20 -1.90
N ALA A 119 -11.16 0.54 -1.38
CA ALA A 119 -11.00 1.32 -0.16
C ALA A 119 -10.73 0.44 1.08
N LEU A 120 -11.31 -0.76 1.13
CA LEU A 120 -11.01 -1.77 2.14
C LEU A 120 -9.57 -2.29 2.03
N ALA A 121 -9.09 -2.53 0.81
CA ALA A 121 -7.71 -2.96 0.57
C ALA A 121 -6.74 -1.89 1.08
N HIS A 122 -6.97 -0.62 0.75
CA HIS A 122 -6.21 0.52 1.27
C HIS A 122 -6.17 0.52 2.80
N TYR A 123 -7.34 0.58 3.44
CA TYR A 123 -7.48 0.62 4.91
C TYR A 123 -6.74 -0.53 5.60
N SER A 124 -6.96 -1.76 5.13
CA SER A 124 -6.34 -2.95 5.72
C SER A 124 -4.82 -2.89 5.60
N SER A 125 -4.35 -2.33 4.50
CA SER A 125 -2.95 -2.31 4.16
C SER A 125 -2.16 -1.26 4.95
N ASP A 126 -2.74 -0.08 5.19
CA ASP A 126 -2.16 0.93 6.08
C ASP A 126 -2.07 0.46 7.53
N VAL A 127 -3.14 -0.16 8.02
CA VAL A 127 -3.21 -0.69 9.39
C VAL A 127 -2.10 -1.73 9.62
N CYS A 128 -1.87 -2.62 8.65
CA CYS A 128 -0.83 -3.64 8.76
C CYS A 128 0.56 -3.08 8.48
N GLY A 129 0.63 -2.02 7.69
CA GLY A 129 1.81 -1.57 6.98
C GLY A 129 2.63 -0.49 7.65
N HIS A 130 1.97 0.55 8.13
CA HIS A 130 2.62 1.73 8.70
C HIS A 130 3.57 1.42 9.87
N PRO A 131 3.35 0.42 10.75
CA PRO A 131 4.35 0.07 11.75
C PRO A 131 5.72 -0.27 11.15
N THR A 132 5.75 -0.86 9.96
CA THR A 132 7.00 -1.13 9.23
C THR A 132 7.58 0.16 8.68
N ILE A 133 6.76 1.00 8.06
CA ILE A 133 7.22 2.28 7.50
C ILE A 133 7.79 3.19 8.59
N ASN A 134 7.13 3.30 9.74
CA ASN A 134 7.61 4.11 10.85
C ASN A 134 9.01 3.70 11.30
N ARG A 135 9.31 2.39 11.28
CA ARG A 135 10.66 1.86 11.56
C ARG A 135 11.65 2.18 10.45
N VAL A 136 11.23 2.06 9.19
CA VAL A 136 12.10 2.39 8.05
C VAL A 136 12.45 3.88 8.04
N VAL A 137 11.51 4.77 8.37
CA VAL A 137 11.78 6.21 8.52
C VAL A 137 12.83 6.42 9.60
N ALA A 138 12.67 5.82 10.77
CA ALA A 138 13.67 5.90 11.84
C ALA A 138 15.05 5.38 11.40
N ILE A 139 15.11 4.27 10.65
CA ILE A 139 16.37 3.72 10.13
C ILE A 139 17.01 4.65 9.09
N THR A 140 16.20 5.22 8.21
CA THR A 140 16.64 6.03 7.06
C THR A 140 17.10 7.42 7.48
N PHE A 141 16.52 7.97 8.56
CA PHE A 141 16.79 9.32 9.04
C PHE A 141 17.27 9.31 10.50
N PRO A 142 18.58 9.11 10.75
CA PRO A 142 19.12 8.97 12.10
C PRO A 142 18.79 10.14 13.03
N LYS A 143 18.71 11.36 12.51
CA LYS A 143 18.33 12.55 13.30
C LYS A 143 16.90 12.47 13.82
N LEU A 144 15.97 11.96 13.01
CA LEU A 144 14.58 11.75 13.44
C LEU A 144 14.49 10.61 14.45
N ARG A 145 15.28 9.54 14.27
CA ARG A 145 15.37 8.46 15.26
C ARG A 145 15.92 8.94 16.61
N ASP A 146 16.93 9.81 16.59
CA ASP A 146 17.49 10.37 17.82
C ASP A 146 16.46 11.24 18.56
N GLN A 147 15.49 11.82 17.84
CA GLN A 147 14.43 12.67 18.40
C GLN A 147 13.18 11.91 18.85
N PHE A 148 12.70 10.95 18.05
CA PHE A 148 11.41 10.28 18.23
C PHE A 148 11.52 8.78 18.60
N GLY A 149 12.73 8.22 18.53
CA GLY A 149 12.99 6.81 18.83
C GLY A 149 12.91 5.91 17.59
N ASN A 150 12.68 4.62 17.83
CA ASN A 150 12.77 3.58 16.78
C ASN A 150 11.58 3.54 15.81
N GLU A 151 10.55 4.35 16.06
CA GLU A 151 9.39 4.50 15.20
C GLU A 151 9.15 5.99 15.02
N VAL A 152 9.18 6.47 13.78
CA VAL A 152 8.88 7.86 13.41
C VAL A 152 7.60 7.83 12.59
N THR A 153 6.51 8.36 13.13
CA THR A 153 5.19 8.30 12.49
C THR A 153 5.02 9.42 11.45
N TYR A 154 3.96 9.33 10.65
CA TYR A 154 3.59 10.40 9.72
C TYR A 154 3.40 11.74 10.43
N VAL A 155 2.86 11.74 11.66
CA VAL A 155 2.63 12.95 12.45
C VAL A 155 3.94 13.62 12.89
N ASP A 156 4.99 12.83 13.11
CA ASP A 156 6.29 13.34 13.57
C ASP A 156 7.05 14.08 12.46
N ASP A 157 7.07 13.53 11.24
CA ASP A 157 7.64 14.18 10.06
C ASP A 157 6.93 13.69 8.76
N PRO A 158 5.87 14.39 8.31
CA PRO A 158 5.10 13.98 7.12
C PRO A 158 5.95 13.91 5.85
N LYS A 159 6.97 14.78 5.74
CA LYS A 159 7.77 14.92 4.53
C LYS A 159 8.69 13.71 4.34
N GLU A 160 9.43 13.33 5.38
CA GLU A 160 10.35 12.20 5.28
C GLU A 160 9.61 10.85 5.33
N HIS A 161 8.41 10.81 5.90
CA HIS A 161 7.50 9.66 5.84
C HIS A 161 7.02 9.40 4.40
N ILE A 162 6.41 10.40 3.74
CA ILE A 162 6.01 10.32 2.33
C ILE A 162 7.19 10.02 1.42
N ARG A 163 8.37 10.62 1.69
CA ARG A 163 9.58 10.35 0.91
C ARG A 163 10.01 8.88 0.98
N THR A 164 9.83 8.25 2.14
CA THR A 164 10.14 6.83 2.33
C THR A 164 9.19 5.99 1.50
N GLU A 165 7.89 6.24 1.62
CA GLU A 165 6.84 5.52 0.89
C GLU A 165 7.00 5.65 -0.62
N PHE A 166 7.17 6.88 -1.12
CA PHE A 166 7.44 7.14 -2.53
C PHE A 166 8.75 6.50 -3.01
N GLY A 167 9.77 6.46 -2.15
CA GLY A 167 11.04 5.80 -2.47
C GLY A 167 10.88 4.31 -2.75
N PHE A 168 10.02 3.62 -2.00
CA PHE A 168 9.70 2.23 -2.23
C PHE A 168 8.90 2.01 -3.51
N ASP A 169 7.93 2.89 -3.80
CA ASP A 169 7.21 2.87 -5.08
C ASP A 169 8.21 2.94 -6.24
N MET A 170 9.16 3.87 -6.17
CA MET A 170 10.15 4.01 -7.24
C MET A 170 11.04 2.78 -7.41
N VAL A 171 11.32 2.04 -6.33
CA VAL A 171 12.06 0.77 -6.41
C VAL A 171 11.23 -0.31 -7.10
N GLN A 172 9.92 -0.36 -6.90
CA GLN A 172 9.05 -1.31 -7.60
C GLN A 172 8.86 -0.95 -9.07
N VAL A 173 8.70 0.34 -9.41
CA VAL A 173 8.70 0.83 -10.79
C VAL A 173 9.99 0.41 -11.50
N ALA A 174 11.15 0.69 -10.90
CA ALA A 174 12.45 0.36 -11.50
C ALA A 174 12.65 -1.15 -11.71
N LYS A 175 11.88 -1.99 -11.02
CA LYS A 175 11.91 -3.46 -11.15
C LYS A 175 10.82 -4.00 -12.08
N ASN A 176 10.02 -3.15 -12.73
CA ASN A 176 8.87 -3.53 -13.57
C ASN A 176 7.89 -4.46 -12.83
N ARG A 177 7.59 -4.14 -11.56
CA ARG A 177 6.72 -4.96 -10.70
C ARG A 177 5.30 -4.45 -10.56
N TYR A 178 5.02 -3.23 -11.02
CA TYR A 178 3.66 -2.75 -11.19
C TYR A 178 3.11 -3.27 -12.52
N THR A 179 1.95 -3.90 -12.48
CA THR A 179 1.35 -4.65 -13.59
C THR A 179 0.17 -3.95 -14.25
N SER A 180 0.11 -2.62 -14.14
CA SER A 180 -1.00 -1.75 -14.58
C SER A 180 -1.46 -1.97 -16.03
N ASP A 181 -0.60 -2.48 -16.89
CA ASP A 181 -0.82 -2.57 -18.35
C ASP A 181 -2.04 -3.46 -18.71
N VAL A 182 -2.37 -4.44 -17.87
CA VAL A 182 -3.47 -5.40 -18.17
C VAL A 182 -4.85 -4.74 -18.05
N PHE A 183 -4.99 -3.71 -17.21
CA PHE A 183 -6.29 -3.15 -16.84
C PHE A 183 -6.44 -1.65 -17.12
N LEU A 184 -5.36 -0.86 -17.04
CA LEU A 184 -5.39 0.58 -17.31
C LEU A 184 -5.24 0.93 -18.80
N GLY A 185 -4.77 0.00 -19.64
CA GLY A 185 -4.59 0.25 -21.07
C GLY A 185 -3.64 1.42 -21.39
N ILE A 186 -2.70 1.72 -20.49
CA ILE A 186 -1.68 2.74 -20.70
C ILE A 186 -0.44 2.07 -21.30
N VAL A 187 -0.53 1.74 -22.59
CA VAL A 187 0.57 1.83 -23.58
C VAL A 187 -0.02 2.16 -24.95
#